data_AF-A0A353N6Y2-F1
#
_entry.id   AF-A0A353N6Y2-F1
#
_cell.length_a   1.000
_cell.length_b   1.000
_cell.length_c   1.000
_cell.angle_alpha   90.00
_cell.angle_beta   90.00
_cell.angle_gamma   90.00
#
_symmetry.space_group_name_H-M   'P 1'
#
loop_
_entity.id
_entity.type
_entity.pdbx_description
1 polymer ?
#
loop_
_entity_poly.entity_id
_entity_poly.type
_entity_poly.pdbx_seq_one_letter_code
_entity_poly.pdbx_strand_id
1 'polypeptide(L)' 'SGKILDNGQKVPMEVKVGDRVLFAKYAGTEVKLDGEEYMVMKESDVLAILA' A
#
# COMPACT_ATOMS: atom_id res chain seq x y z
N SER A 1 1.39 -5.96 -4.39
CA SER A 1 1.33 -6.32 -5.82
C SER A 1 0.28 -5.46 -6.49
N GLY A 2 0.61 -4.80 -7.61
CA GLY A 2 -0.31 -3.87 -8.28
C GLY A 2 -1.61 -4.52 -8.80
N LYS A 3 -2.63 -3.69 -9.03
CA LYS A 3 -3.99 -4.10 -9.39
C LYS A 3 -4.03 -4.76 -10.77
N ILE A 4 -4.75 -5.87 -10.90
CA ILE A 4 -5.05 -6.49 -12.21
C ILE A 4 -6.38 -5.89 -12.71
N LEU A 5 -6.39 -5.40 -13.95
CA LEU A 5 -7.57 -4.90 -14.64
C LEU A 5 -8.36 -6.04 -15.27
N ASP A 6 -9.62 -5.79 -15.62
CA ASP A 6 -10.51 -6.78 -16.24
C ASP A 6 -9.99 -7.30 -17.59
N ASN A 7 -9.11 -6.53 -18.24
CA ASN A 7 -8.42 -6.90 -19.47
C ASN A 7 -7.15 -7.75 -19.25
N GLY A 8 -6.88 -8.18 -18.02
CA GLY A 8 -5.70 -8.97 -17.63
C GLY A 8 -4.41 -8.18 -17.47
N GLN A 9 -4.41 -6.86 -17.72
CA GLN A 9 -3.23 -6.03 -17.54
C GLN A 9 -3.00 -5.73 -16.07
N LYS A 10 -1.73 -5.78 -15.66
CA LYS A 10 -1.32 -5.43 -14.30
C LYS A 10 -0.87 -3.97 -14.28
N VAL A 11 -1.56 -3.15 -13.48
CA VAL A 11 -1.16 -1.78 -13.20
C VAL A 11 -0.02 -1.83 -12.18
N PRO A 12 1.14 -1.22 -12.46
CA PRO A 12 2.22 -1.12 -11.48
C PRO A 12 1.78 -0.24 -10.30
N MET A 13 2.34 -0.49 -9.13
CA MET A 13 2.18 0.42 -7.98
C MET A 13 2.95 1.71 -8.29
N GLU A 14 2.37 2.85 -7.94
CA GLU A 14 3.02 4.16 -7.94
C GLU A 14 3.98 4.30 -6.75
N VAL A 15 3.72 3.61 -5.64
CA VAL A 15 4.59 3.55 -4.47
C VAL A 15 5.70 2.50 -4.61
N LYS A 16 6.89 2.80 -4.11
CA LYS A 16 8.04 1.89 -4.04
C LYS A 16 8.51 1.69 -2.60
N VAL A 17 9.27 0.61 -2.38
CA VAL A 17 9.88 0.32 -1.07
C VAL A 17 10.78 1.48 -0.65
N GLY A 18 10.59 1.95 0.58
CA GLY A 18 11.32 3.08 1.15
C GLY A 18 10.62 4.43 1.03
N ASP A 19 9.53 4.53 0.25
CA ASP A 19 8.72 5.74 0.22
C ASP A 19 8.05 5.99 1.58
N ARG A 20 8.08 7.26 2.00
CA ARG A 20 7.28 7.72 3.13
C ARG A 20 5.95 8.21 2.57
N VAL A 21 4.84 7.77 3.14
CA VAL A 21 3.51 8.06 2.59
C VAL A 21 2.56 8.60 3.64
N LEU A 22 1.62 9.44 3.20
CA LEU A 22 0.42 9.78 3.96
C LEU A 22 -0.71 8.86 3.54
N PHE A 23 -1.42 8.30 4.51
CA PHE A 23 -2.56 7.44 4.29
C PHE A 23 -3.71 7.81 5.22
N ALA A 24 -4.94 7.37 4.89
CA ALA A 24 -6.09 7.64 5.74
C ALA A 24 -5.95 6.93 7.11
N LYS A 25 -6.11 7.67 8.21
CA LYS A 25 -5.87 7.20 9.59
C LYS A 25 -6.53 5.86 9.96
N TYR A 26 -7.68 5.54 9.36
CA TYR A 26 -8.47 4.34 9.64
C TYR A 26 -8.40 3.30 8.52
N ALA A 27 -7.49 3.46 7.57
CA ALA A 27 -7.28 2.52 6.48
C ALA A 27 -6.20 1.49 6.83
N GLY A 28 -6.29 0.32 6.19
CA GLY A 28 -5.38 -0.79 6.40
C GLY A 28 -5.80 -1.75 7.51
N THR A 29 -5.05 -2.85 7.59
CA THR A 29 -5.17 -3.89 8.60
C THR A 29 -3.82 -4.08 9.25
N GLU A 30 -3.77 -4.00 10.57
CA GLU A 30 -2.56 -4.31 11.34
C GLU A 30 -2.33 -5.82 11.38
N VAL A 31 -1.10 -6.24 11.12
CA VAL A 31 -0.67 -7.64 11.10
C VAL A 31 0.64 -7.76 11.85
N LYS A 32 0.75 -8.77 12.72
CA LYS A 32 2.02 -9.12 13.38
C LYS A 32 2.67 -10.28 12.65
N LEU A 33 3.92 -10.10 12.23
CA LEU A 33 4.72 -11.13 11.57
C LEU A 33 6.11 -11.12 12.21
N ASP A 34 6.58 -12.28 12.66
CA ASP A 34 7.91 -12.47 13.26
C ASP A 34 8.24 -11.50 14.42
N GLY A 35 7.19 -11.06 15.15
CA GLY A 35 7.32 -10.13 16.28
C GLY A 35 7.31 -8.66 15.91
N GLU A 36 7.24 -8.33 14.62
CA GLU A 36 7.13 -6.97 14.12
C GLU A 36 5.68 -6.62 13.72
N GLU A 37 5.30 -5.36 13.93
CA GLU A 37 4.00 -4.82 13.55
C GLU A 37 4.07 -4.20 12.15
N TYR A 38 3.22 -4.70 11.27
CA TYR A 38 3.06 -4.23 9.90
C TYR A 38 1.64 -3.72 9.67
N MET A 39 1.51 -2.74 8.77
CA MET A 39 0.21 -2.28 8.27
C MET A 39 0.06 -2.70 6.82
N VAL A 40 -0.93 -3.54 6.53
CA VAL A 40 -1.26 -3.97 5.18
C VAL A 40 -2.43 -3.13 4.67
N MET A 41 -2.25 -2.42 3.56
CA MET A 41 -3.29 -1.57 2.99
C MET A 41 -3.28 -1.57 1.47
N LYS A 42 -4.37 -1.08 0.87
CA LYS A 42 -4.45 -0.91 -0.58
C LYS A 42 -3.75 0.37 -0.97
N GLU A 43 -3.21 0.39 -2.19
CA GLU A 43 -2.63 1.59 -2.77
C GLU A 43 -3.61 2.77 -2.82
N SER A 44 -4.90 2.49 -3.04
CA SER A 44 -5.96 3.51 -3.05
C SER A 44 -6.14 4.25 -1.73
N ASP A 45 -5.61 3.72 -0.63
CA ASP A 45 -5.68 4.32 0.69
C ASP A 45 -4.51 5.29 0.96
N VAL A 46 -3.50 5.29 0.07
CA VAL A 46 -2.37 6.21 0.08
C VAL A 46 -2.81 7.53 -0.56
N LEU A 47 -2.69 8.61 0.21
CA LEU A 47 -3.10 9.97 -0.18
C LEU A 47 -1.97 10.74 -0.88
N ALA A 48 -0.72 10.53 -0.46
CA ALA A 48 0.45 11.19 -1.02
C ALA A 48 1.77 10.47 -0.66
N ILE A 49 2.80 10.69 -1.46
CA ILE A 49 4.20 10.31 -1.17
C ILE A 49 4.95 11.56 -0.67
N LEU A 50 5.70 11.42 0.42
CA LEU A 50 6.53 12.46 1.04
C LEU A 50 7.99 12.30 0.61
N ALA A 51 8.63 13.43 0.24
CA ALA A 51 10.06 13.51 -0.10
C ALA A 51 10.95 13.50 1.16
#